data_AF-A0A9D9C960-F1
#
_entry.id   AF-A0A9D9C960-F1
#
_cell.length_a   1.000
_cell.length_b   1.000
_cell.length_c   1.000
_cell.angle_alpha   90.00
_cell.angle_beta   90.00
_cell.angle_gamma   90.00
#
_symmetry.space_group_name_H-M   'P 1'
#
loop_
_entity.id
_entity.type
_entity.pdbx_description
1 polymer ?
#
loop_
_entity_poly.entity_id
_entity_poly.type
_entity_poly.pdbx_seq_one_letter_code
_entity_poly.pdbx_strand_id
1 'polypeptide(L)'
;MTTELIVDVQPKEVSLAVLENSRLVEFQKESRNLSFSVGDIFLGRVRKLMPGLNAVFVDVGYEKDAFLHYLDLGPQYLSQKAYMEHLKQRKKKASPLSKFKMQADIAKDGLIADVLEPGQEVLVQIAKEPISTKGPRLTSEISIAGRFLILMPFSDKVSISTKIKSQEERARLKQLLLSITPKGFGVIVRTVAENKKVEELDNELKVLLKRWDDMVQKLQQPSIKAPQLIFEETSRTVVLLRDLLNAS
;
A
#
# COMPACT_ATOMS: atom_id res chain seq x y z
N MET A 1 -15.65 -25.70 20.76
CA MET A 1 -16.61 -25.00 19.87
C MET A 1 -16.00 -24.99 18.49
N THR A 2 -16.78 -25.32 17.47
CA THR A 2 -16.29 -25.36 16.08
C THR A 2 -16.78 -24.11 15.37
N THR A 3 -15.84 -23.26 14.95
CA THR A 3 -16.11 -22.08 14.15
C THR A 3 -15.73 -22.38 12.70
N GLU A 4 -16.65 -22.19 11.78
CA GLU A 4 -16.46 -22.38 10.35
C GLU A 4 -16.59 -21.03 9.64
N LEU A 5 -15.72 -20.78 8.66
CA LEU A 5 -15.86 -19.63 7.77
C LEU A 5 -16.08 -20.13 6.35
N ILE A 6 -17.16 -19.67 5.75
CA ILE A 6 -17.47 -19.90 4.35
C ILE A 6 -17.22 -18.60 3.59
N VAL A 7 -16.35 -18.67 2.58
CA VAL A 7 -16.06 -17.56 1.66
C VAL A 7 -16.53 -17.97 0.28
N ASP A 8 -17.55 -17.29 -0.24
CA ASP A 8 -18.02 -17.44 -1.62
C ASP A 8 -17.53 -16.25 -2.44
N VAL A 9 -16.76 -16.54 -3.49
CA VAL A 9 -16.09 -15.52 -4.32
C VAL A 9 -16.69 -15.52 -5.71
N GLN A 10 -17.61 -14.61 -5.97
CA GLN A 10 -18.24 -14.41 -7.27
C GLN A 10 -17.53 -13.28 -8.06
N PRO A 11 -17.69 -13.19 -9.38
CA PRO A 11 -17.06 -12.13 -10.18
C PRO A 11 -17.42 -10.70 -9.74
N LYS A 12 -18.63 -10.49 -9.22
CA LYS A 12 -19.17 -9.16 -8.83
C LYS A 12 -19.44 -9.02 -7.34
N GLU A 13 -19.33 -10.09 -6.55
CA GLU A 13 -19.54 -10.02 -5.10
C GLU A 13 -18.64 -11.03 -4.38
N VAL A 14 -18.30 -10.72 -3.13
CA VAL A 14 -17.74 -11.69 -2.18
C VAL A 14 -18.74 -11.80 -1.03
N SER A 15 -19.15 -13.03 -0.72
CA SER A 15 -20.00 -13.33 0.43
C SER A 15 -19.18 -14.04 1.51
N LEU A 16 -19.38 -13.64 2.76
CA LEU A 16 -18.72 -14.17 3.94
C LEU A 16 -19.77 -14.65 4.92
N ALA A 17 -19.63 -15.88 5.41
CA ALA A 17 -20.47 -16.44 6.46
C ALA A 17 -19.60 -17.05 7.56
N VAL A 18 -19.82 -16.66 8.81
CA VAL A 18 -19.23 -17.29 9.99
C VAL A 18 -20.31 -18.17 10.62
N LEU A 19 -19.98 -19.43 10.88
CA LEU A 19 -20.84 -20.36 11.59
C LEU A 19 -20.19 -20.81 12.88
N GLU A 20 -20.96 -20.94 13.94
CA GLU A 20 -20.56 -21.59 15.19
C GLU A 20 -21.45 -22.81 15.42
N ASN A 21 -20.84 -23.99 15.53
CA ASN A 21 -21.55 -25.27 15.66
C ASN A 21 -22.66 -25.42 14.60
N SER A 22 -22.30 -25.12 13.34
CA SER A 22 -23.19 -25.13 12.17
C SER A 22 -24.39 -24.17 12.23
N ARG A 23 -24.37 -23.17 13.12
CA ARG A 23 -25.32 -22.05 13.13
C ARG A 23 -24.66 -20.80 12.60
N LEU A 24 -25.28 -20.16 11.62
CA LEU A 24 -24.83 -18.87 11.09
C LEU A 24 -24.86 -17.81 12.19
N VAL A 25 -23.71 -17.21 12.49
CA VAL A 25 -23.57 -16.13 13.47
C VAL A 25 -23.35 -14.77 12.80
N GLU A 26 -22.66 -14.73 11.66
CA GLU A 26 -22.42 -13.50 10.91
C GLU A 26 -22.48 -13.75 9.40
N PHE A 27 -23.09 -12.83 8.67
CA PHE A 27 -23.14 -12.85 7.20
C PHE A 27 -22.89 -11.46 6.63
N GLN A 28 -21.96 -11.35 5.69
CA GLN A 28 -21.66 -10.11 4.97
C GLN A 28 -21.56 -10.37 3.47
N LYS A 29 -21.99 -9.38 2.67
CA LYS A 29 -21.79 -9.34 1.22
C LYS A 29 -21.10 -8.05 0.83
N GLU A 30 -20.11 -8.15 -0.06
CA GLU A 30 -19.37 -7.02 -0.57
C GLU A 30 -19.35 -7.05 -2.10
N SER A 31 -19.85 -6.00 -2.75
CA SER A 31 -19.78 -5.86 -4.21
C SER A 31 -18.34 -5.58 -4.67
N ARG A 32 -17.86 -6.30 -5.68
CA ARG A 32 -16.58 -6.08 -6.38
C ARG A 32 -16.67 -4.96 -7.41
N ASN A 33 -17.35 -3.85 -7.09
CA ASN A 33 -17.13 -2.63 -7.87
C ASN A 33 -15.70 -2.12 -7.57
N LEU A 34 -15.16 -1.21 -8.38
CA LEU A 34 -13.93 -0.48 -8.04
C LEU A 34 -14.14 0.24 -6.70
N SER A 35 -13.92 -0.47 -5.60
CA SER A 35 -13.90 0.10 -4.27
C SER A 35 -12.64 0.94 -4.24
N PHE A 36 -12.76 2.23 -3.95
CA PHE A 36 -11.63 3.10 -3.69
C PHE A 36 -11.21 2.89 -2.24
N SER A 37 -10.78 1.66 -1.94
CA SER A 37 -10.52 1.16 -0.59
C SER A 37 -9.18 1.66 -0.08
N VAL A 38 -9.05 1.84 1.23
CA VAL A 38 -7.76 2.21 1.84
C VAL A 38 -6.73 1.13 1.51
N GLY A 39 -5.58 1.56 0.99
CA GLY A 39 -4.50 0.67 0.60
C GLY A 39 -4.40 0.43 -0.91
N ASP A 40 -5.47 0.67 -1.67
CA ASP A 40 -5.40 0.53 -3.14
C ASP A 40 -4.40 1.52 -3.73
N ILE A 41 -3.65 1.06 -4.73
CA ILE A 41 -2.64 1.86 -5.42
C ILE A 41 -3.06 2.07 -6.86
N PHE A 42 -3.15 3.33 -7.25
CA PHE A 42 -3.52 3.79 -8.57
C PHE A 42 -2.36 4.51 -9.26
N LEU A 43 -2.29 4.34 -10.57
CA LEU A 43 -1.59 5.28 -11.44
C LEU A 43 -2.59 6.36 -11.82
N GLY A 44 -2.47 7.52 -11.18
CA GLY A 44 -3.33 8.68 -11.40
C GLY A 44 -2.73 9.70 -12.36
N ARG A 45 -3.55 10.65 -12.80
CA ARG A 45 -3.12 11.80 -13.60
C ARG A 45 -3.44 13.10 -12.89
N VAL A 46 -2.43 13.96 -12.72
CA VAL A 46 -2.63 15.29 -12.15
C VAL A 46 -3.56 16.10 -13.04
N ARG A 47 -4.68 16.56 -12.50
CA ARG A 47 -5.64 17.42 -13.21
C ARG A 47 -5.36 18.89 -12.99
N LYS A 48 -5.25 19.29 -11.73
CA LYS A 48 -5.17 20.71 -11.35
C LYS A 48 -4.37 20.91 -10.06
N LEU A 49 -3.44 21.86 -10.10
CA LEU A 49 -2.76 22.36 -8.91
C LEU A 49 -3.65 23.33 -8.13
N MET A 50 -3.56 23.27 -6.80
CA MET A 50 -4.24 24.18 -5.87
C MET A 50 -3.19 24.81 -4.94
N PRO A 51 -2.46 25.85 -5.40
CA PRO A 51 -1.35 26.44 -4.64
C PRO A 51 -1.76 26.93 -3.25
N GLY A 52 -2.97 27.52 -3.13
CA GLY A 52 -3.49 28.01 -1.85
C GLY A 52 -3.75 26.92 -0.81
N LEU A 53 -3.80 25.65 -1.22
CA LEU A 53 -3.93 24.48 -0.33
C LEU A 53 -2.64 23.65 -0.26
N ASN A 54 -1.58 24.10 -0.93
CA ASN A 54 -0.35 23.32 -1.17
C ASN A 54 -0.64 21.87 -1.60
N ALA A 55 -1.60 21.70 -2.51
CA ALA A 55 -2.15 20.40 -2.89
C ALA A 55 -2.50 20.33 -4.39
N VAL A 56 -2.86 19.13 -4.82
CA VAL A 56 -3.19 18.82 -6.21
C VAL A 56 -4.39 17.88 -6.29
N PHE A 57 -5.23 18.07 -7.31
CA PHE A 57 -6.30 17.15 -7.67
C PHE A 57 -5.79 16.15 -8.70
N VAL A 58 -6.00 14.87 -8.40
CA VAL A 58 -5.53 13.74 -9.21
C VAL A 58 -6.74 12.94 -9.67
N ASP A 59 -6.80 12.68 -10.97
CA ASP A 59 -7.74 11.74 -11.56
C ASP A 59 -7.25 10.31 -11.33
N VAL A 60 -8.03 9.53 -10.59
CA VAL A 60 -7.80 8.10 -10.31
C VAL A 60 -8.94 7.24 -10.88
N GLY A 61 -9.83 7.82 -11.70
CA GLY A 61 -10.99 7.13 -12.26
C GLY A 61 -12.22 7.13 -11.36
N TYR A 62 -12.22 7.89 -10.26
CA TYR A 62 -13.41 8.14 -9.43
C TYR A 62 -14.22 9.31 -9.99
N GLU A 63 -15.52 9.36 -9.71
CA GLU A 63 -16.41 10.44 -10.18
C GLU A 63 -15.98 11.84 -9.71
N LYS A 64 -15.29 11.90 -8.57
CA LYS A 64 -14.70 13.12 -8.01
C LYS A 64 -13.18 13.01 -7.99
N ASP A 65 -12.52 14.14 -8.20
CA ASP A 65 -11.06 14.19 -8.11
C ASP A 65 -10.57 13.81 -6.72
N ALA A 66 -9.50 13.02 -6.70
CA ALA A 66 -8.81 12.65 -5.49
C ALA A 66 -7.86 13.77 -5.07
N PHE A 67 -7.69 13.93 -3.76
CA PHE A 67 -6.91 15.03 -3.18
C PHE A 67 -5.55 14.51 -2.68
N LEU A 68 -4.46 15.12 -3.14
CA LEU A 68 -3.09 14.84 -2.72
C LEU A 68 -2.43 16.12 -2.21
N HIS A 69 -2.06 16.14 -0.93
CA HIS A 69 -1.37 17.29 -0.31
C HIS A 69 0.16 17.14 -0.41
N TYR A 70 0.91 18.24 -0.37
CA TYR A 70 2.38 18.23 -0.43
C TYR A 70 3.03 17.29 0.59
N LEU A 71 2.60 17.40 1.85
CA LEU A 71 3.10 16.53 2.92
C LEU A 71 2.74 15.05 2.74
N ASP A 72 1.71 14.74 1.95
CA ASP A 72 1.33 13.36 1.64
C ASP A 72 2.17 12.81 0.46
N LEU A 73 3.07 13.59 -0.16
CA LEU A 73 4.04 13.06 -1.13
C LEU A 73 5.11 12.20 -0.45
N GLY A 74 5.45 12.55 0.78
CA GLY A 74 6.56 11.97 1.53
C GLY A 74 7.94 12.44 1.06
N PRO A 75 8.98 12.30 1.91
CA PRO A 75 10.33 12.77 1.61
C PRO A 75 10.92 12.14 0.34
N GLN A 76 10.62 10.86 0.11
CA GLN A 76 11.20 10.06 -0.98
C GLN A 76 10.45 10.14 -2.30
N TYR A 77 9.56 11.13 -2.47
CA TYR A 77 8.77 11.29 -3.69
C TYR A 77 9.62 11.39 -4.96
N LEU A 78 10.76 12.10 -4.91
CA LEU A 78 11.65 12.23 -6.07
C LEU A 78 12.25 10.88 -6.49
N SER A 79 12.57 10.00 -5.52
CA SER A 79 13.03 8.64 -5.79
C SER A 79 11.95 7.84 -6.51
N GLN A 80 10.70 7.93 -6.06
CA GLN A 80 9.57 7.26 -6.71
C GLN A 80 9.35 7.80 -8.13
N LYS A 81 9.30 9.12 -8.31
CA LYS A 81 9.12 9.76 -9.62
C LYS A 81 10.19 9.30 -10.62
N ALA A 82 11.46 9.40 -10.23
CA ALA A 82 12.58 8.97 -11.07
C ALA A 82 12.55 7.46 -11.37
N TYR A 83 12.13 6.64 -10.41
CA TYR A 83 11.95 5.20 -10.63
C TYR A 83 10.84 4.91 -11.64
N MET A 84 9.70 5.59 -11.54
CA MET A 84 8.60 5.46 -12.51
C MET A 84 9.02 5.86 -13.93
N GLU A 85 9.75 6.97 -14.07
CA GLU A 85 10.30 7.41 -15.35
C GLU A 85 11.28 6.36 -15.93
N HIS A 86 12.14 5.80 -15.08
CA HIS A 86 13.05 4.72 -15.47
C HIS A 86 12.30 3.46 -15.93
N LEU A 87 11.18 3.09 -15.28
CA LEU A 87 10.35 1.96 -15.69
C LEU A 87 9.74 2.15 -17.08
N LYS A 88 9.32 3.38 -17.44
CA LYS A 88 8.75 3.70 -18.75
C LYS A 88 9.77 3.62 -19.89
N GLN A 89 11.03 3.95 -19.63
CA GLN A 89 12.09 3.97 -20.65
C GLN A 89 12.59 2.57 -21.02
N ARG A 90 12.55 1.59 -20.10
CA ARG A 90 13.10 0.24 -20.33
C ARG A 90 12.05 -0.76 -20.81
N LYS A 91 12.07 -1.10 -22.11
CA LYS A 91 11.15 -2.04 -22.76
C LYS A 91 11.34 -3.55 -22.44
N LYS A 92 12.40 -3.98 -21.73
CA LYS A 92 12.75 -5.42 -21.63
C LYS A 92 12.91 -6.01 -20.22
N LYS A 93 13.35 -5.25 -19.20
CA LYS A 93 13.34 -5.71 -17.78
C LYS A 93 13.53 -4.53 -16.83
N ALA A 94 12.62 -4.34 -15.86
CA ALA A 94 12.85 -3.42 -14.75
C ALA A 94 14.15 -3.77 -14.03
N SER A 95 14.93 -2.76 -13.68
CA SER A 95 15.97 -2.96 -12.67
C SER A 95 15.28 -3.07 -11.31
N PRO A 96 15.60 -4.07 -10.47
CA PRO A 96 15.06 -4.16 -9.13
C PRO A 96 15.31 -2.88 -8.36
N LEU A 97 14.37 -2.50 -7.47
CA LEU A 97 14.50 -1.31 -6.65
C LEU A 97 15.80 -1.31 -5.81
N SER A 98 16.27 -2.49 -5.41
CA SER A 98 17.53 -2.66 -4.68
C SER A 98 18.79 -2.18 -5.41
N LYS A 99 18.72 -2.05 -6.75
CA LYS A 99 19.80 -1.52 -7.59
C LYS A 99 19.56 -0.06 -8.00
N PHE A 100 18.41 0.52 -7.65
CA PHE A 100 18.08 1.89 -7.98
C PHE A 100 18.80 2.86 -7.03
N LYS A 101 19.33 3.95 -7.57
CA LYS A 101 19.94 5.01 -6.78
C LYS A 101 18.85 5.99 -6.34
N MET A 102 18.58 6.03 -5.03
CA MET A 102 17.64 6.98 -4.45
C MET A 102 18.07 8.42 -4.73
N GLN A 103 17.07 9.28 -4.89
CA GLN A 103 17.23 10.72 -5.05
C GLN A 103 17.26 11.41 -3.67
N ALA A 104 17.52 12.72 -3.66
CA ALA A 104 17.41 13.52 -2.46
C ALA A 104 15.94 13.62 -1.99
N ASP A 105 15.77 13.86 -0.69
CA ASP A 105 14.45 14.12 -0.12
C ASP A 105 13.89 15.46 -0.65
N ILE A 106 12.57 15.55 -0.79
CA ILE A 106 11.90 16.84 -0.95
C ILE A 106 12.03 17.67 0.34
N ALA A 107 12.06 18.99 0.20
CA ALA A 107 12.02 19.90 1.34
C ALA A 107 10.74 19.69 2.16
N LYS A 108 10.78 19.95 3.48
CA LYS A 108 9.58 19.77 4.33
C LYS A 108 8.57 20.90 4.16
N ASP A 109 9.07 22.07 3.80
CA ASP A 109 8.38 23.35 3.69
C ASP A 109 8.24 23.82 2.22
N GLY A 110 8.45 22.92 1.26
CA GLY A 110 8.32 23.25 -0.16
C GLY A 110 6.86 23.34 -0.65
N LEU A 111 6.72 23.66 -1.94
CA LEU A 111 5.44 23.81 -2.60
C LEU A 111 5.17 22.67 -3.59
N ILE A 112 3.92 22.24 -3.66
CA ILE A 112 3.46 21.19 -4.58
C ILE A 112 3.71 21.56 -6.04
N ALA A 113 3.63 22.86 -6.36
CA ALA A 113 3.82 23.39 -7.71
C ALA A 113 5.27 23.25 -8.20
N ASP A 114 6.24 23.12 -7.29
CA ASP A 114 7.65 22.91 -7.63
C ASP A 114 7.97 21.44 -7.91
N VAL A 115 7.05 20.54 -7.57
CA VAL A 115 7.27 19.07 -7.59
C VAL A 115 6.40 18.36 -8.63
N LEU A 116 5.18 18.87 -8.84
CA LEU A 116 4.16 18.29 -9.70
C LEU A 116 3.60 19.29 -10.70
N GLU A 117 3.28 18.78 -11.90
CA GLU A 117 2.71 19.56 -12.99
C GLU A 117 1.37 18.96 -13.49
N PRO A 118 0.45 19.80 -14.00
CA PRO A 118 -0.75 19.33 -14.71
C PRO A 118 -0.43 18.33 -15.82
N GLY A 119 -1.19 17.24 -15.89
CA GLY A 119 -1.02 16.17 -16.86
C GLY A 119 0.02 15.10 -16.47
N GLN A 120 0.85 15.35 -15.45
CA GLN A 120 1.83 14.38 -14.97
C GLN A 120 1.13 13.13 -14.41
N GLU A 121 1.67 11.95 -14.72
CA GLU A 121 1.24 10.71 -14.06
C GLU A 121 1.92 10.54 -12.71
N VAL A 122 1.17 10.07 -11.72
CA VAL A 122 1.64 9.91 -10.34
C VAL A 122 1.13 8.59 -9.76
N LEU A 123 2.02 7.82 -9.14
CA LEU A 123 1.63 6.63 -8.39
C LEU A 123 1.16 7.08 -7.00
N VAL A 124 -0.05 6.67 -6.63
CA VAL A 124 -0.71 7.13 -5.41
C VAL A 124 -1.42 5.96 -4.75
N GLN A 125 -1.43 5.96 -3.43
CA GLN A 125 -2.18 5.04 -2.59
C GLN A 125 -3.36 5.77 -1.94
N ILE A 126 -4.50 5.11 -1.84
CA ILE A 126 -5.66 5.63 -1.12
C ILE A 126 -5.36 5.61 0.38
N ALA A 127 -5.25 6.79 0.96
CA ALA A 127 -5.07 6.98 2.40
C ALA A 127 -6.41 7.08 3.14
N LYS A 128 -7.44 7.66 2.50
CA LYS A 128 -8.82 7.69 3.01
C LYS A 128 -9.81 7.48 1.88
N GLU A 129 -10.80 6.63 2.14
CA GLU A 129 -11.94 6.39 1.25
C GLU A 129 -12.69 7.71 0.93
N PRO A 130 -13.36 7.80 -0.23
CA PRO A 130 -14.23 8.94 -0.53
C PRO A 130 -15.36 9.04 0.49
N ILE A 131 -15.76 10.27 0.82
CA ILE A 131 -16.86 10.54 1.76
C ILE A 131 -17.84 11.50 1.11
N SER A 132 -19.07 11.02 0.88
CA SER A 132 -20.15 11.79 0.29
C SER A 132 -19.72 12.46 -1.03
N THR A 133 -19.57 13.78 -1.06
CA THR A 133 -19.21 14.56 -2.25
C THR A 133 -17.69 14.76 -2.42
N LYS A 134 -16.87 14.29 -1.48
CA LYS A 134 -15.41 14.41 -1.52
C LYS A 134 -14.78 13.16 -2.10
N GLY A 135 -13.89 13.33 -3.07
CA GLY A 135 -13.05 12.24 -3.57
C GLY A 135 -12.07 11.71 -2.50
N PRO A 136 -11.38 10.60 -2.79
CA PRO A 136 -10.47 9.99 -1.82
C PRO A 136 -9.27 10.89 -1.51
N ARG A 137 -8.71 10.75 -0.30
CA ARG A 137 -7.41 11.34 0.03
C ARG A 137 -6.31 10.37 -0.34
N LEU A 138 -5.27 10.89 -0.99
CA LEU A 138 -4.15 10.11 -1.50
C LEU A 138 -2.88 10.36 -0.69
N THR A 139 -1.94 9.42 -0.82
CA THR A 139 -0.53 9.57 -0.45
C THR A 139 0.34 9.02 -1.58
N SER A 140 1.55 9.55 -1.78
CA SER A 140 2.57 8.92 -2.63
C SER A 140 3.55 8.06 -1.82
N GLU A 141 3.42 8.01 -0.49
CA GLU A 141 4.14 7.06 0.36
C GLU A 141 3.50 5.67 0.27
N ILE A 142 3.86 4.93 -0.78
CA ILE A 142 3.35 3.59 -1.03
C ILE A 142 3.77 2.64 0.09
N SER A 143 2.81 1.85 0.56
CA SER A 143 3.02 0.79 1.54
C SER A 143 2.22 -0.46 1.18
N ILE A 144 2.76 -1.65 1.43
CA ILE A 144 2.03 -2.92 1.23
C ILE A 144 1.89 -3.60 2.58
N ALA A 145 0.65 -3.76 3.03
CA ALA A 145 0.32 -4.32 4.32
C ALA A 145 0.29 -5.86 4.28
N GLY A 146 1.05 -6.49 5.18
CA GLY A 146 0.91 -7.88 5.59
C GLY A 146 0.24 -8.00 6.96
N ARG A 147 0.13 -9.22 7.48
CA ARG A 147 -0.35 -9.50 8.84
C ARG A 147 0.64 -8.99 9.90
N PHE A 148 1.93 -9.31 9.75
CA PHE A 148 2.97 -8.99 10.72
C PHE A 148 3.82 -7.79 10.29
N LEU A 149 4.00 -7.60 8.98
CA LEU A 149 4.89 -6.60 8.41
C LEU A 149 4.13 -5.60 7.53
N ILE A 150 4.67 -4.40 7.38
CA ILE A 150 4.30 -3.44 6.33
C ILE A 150 5.58 -3.17 5.54
N LEU A 151 5.54 -3.45 4.24
CA LEU A 151 6.65 -3.17 3.35
C LEU A 151 6.56 -1.72 2.84
N MET A 152 7.66 -0.99 2.94
CA MET A 152 7.80 0.41 2.53
C MET A 152 8.89 0.53 1.46
N PRO A 153 8.56 0.54 0.16
CA PRO A 153 9.51 0.85 -0.90
C PRO A 153 10.14 2.24 -0.72
N PHE A 154 11.32 2.45 -1.28
CA PHE A 154 12.08 3.71 -1.20
C PHE A 154 12.50 4.11 0.21
N SER A 155 12.69 3.14 1.09
CA SER A 155 13.17 3.32 2.46
C SER A 155 14.23 2.25 2.75
N ASP A 156 15.11 2.47 3.72
CA ASP A 156 16.03 1.44 4.24
C ASP A 156 15.79 1.22 5.75
N LYS A 157 14.65 1.69 6.26
CA LYS A 157 14.37 1.76 7.70
C LYS A 157 13.53 0.58 8.17
N VAL A 158 14.02 -0.13 9.18
CA VAL A 158 13.22 -1.08 9.97
C VAL A 158 12.70 -0.40 11.24
N SER A 159 11.38 -0.36 11.41
CA SER A 159 10.70 0.25 12.55
C SER A 159 9.81 -0.77 13.27
N ILE A 160 9.78 -0.73 14.60
CA ILE A 160 8.98 -1.66 15.41
C ILE A 160 7.82 -0.91 16.08
N SER A 161 6.61 -1.45 16.00
CA SER A 161 5.40 -0.93 16.66
C SER A 161 5.70 -0.49 18.09
N THR A 162 5.24 0.69 18.48
CA THR A 162 5.41 1.24 19.84
C THR A 162 4.59 0.49 20.90
N LYS A 163 3.68 -0.39 20.47
CA LYS A 163 2.90 -1.26 21.36
C LYS A 163 3.69 -2.47 21.87
N ILE A 164 4.74 -2.92 21.17
CA ILE A 164 5.66 -3.95 21.65
C ILE A 164 6.58 -3.31 22.69
N LYS A 165 6.47 -3.73 23.95
CA LYS A 165 7.14 -3.09 25.09
C LYS A 165 8.47 -3.72 25.48
N SER A 166 8.64 -5.04 25.31
CA SER A 166 9.91 -5.70 25.62
C SER A 166 11.02 -5.16 24.74
N GLN A 167 12.07 -4.66 25.37
CA GLN A 167 13.22 -4.10 24.67
C GLN A 167 14.02 -5.19 23.96
N GLU A 168 14.09 -6.38 24.57
CA GLU A 168 14.73 -7.57 24.04
C GLU A 168 14.06 -8.00 22.73
N GLU A 169 12.73 -8.07 22.73
CA GLU A 169 11.96 -8.46 21.55
C GLU A 169 12.03 -7.43 20.44
N ARG A 170 11.99 -6.14 20.78
CA ARG A 170 12.22 -5.05 19.81
C ARG A 170 13.58 -5.17 19.17
N ALA A 171 14.63 -5.45 19.95
CA ALA A 171 15.98 -5.63 19.44
C ALA A 171 16.07 -6.85 18.53
N ARG A 172 15.50 -7.99 18.94
CA ARG A 172 15.46 -9.22 18.15
C ARG A 172 14.78 -9.01 16.80
N LEU A 173 13.56 -8.48 16.79
CA LEU A 173 12.77 -8.24 15.57
C LEU A 173 13.49 -7.25 14.63
N LYS A 174 14.08 -6.19 15.20
CA LYS A 174 14.82 -5.20 14.42
C LYS A 174 16.07 -5.80 13.77
N GLN A 175 16.89 -6.52 14.54
CA GLN A 175 18.10 -7.16 14.02
C GLN A 175 17.77 -8.19 12.93
N LEU A 176 16.74 -8.99 13.17
CA LEU A 176 16.28 -9.99 12.22
C LEU A 176 15.86 -9.35 10.89
N LEU A 177 14.96 -8.37 10.92
CA LEU A 177 14.45 -7.79 9.68
C LEU A 177 15.49 -6.94 8.97
N LEU A 178 16.42 -6.32 9.69
CA LEU A 178 17.55 -5.64 9.06
C LEU A 178 18.44 -6.60 8.26
N SER A 179 18.58 -7.87 8.67
CA SER A 179 19.43 -8.82 7.95
C SER A 179 18.79 -9.41 6.70
N ILE A 180 17.45 -9.49 6.66
CA ILE A 180 16.72 -10.09 5.53
C ILE A 180 16.05 -9.08 4.60
N THR A 181 15.85 -7.83 5.03
CA THR A 181 15.20 -6.80 4.21
C THR A 181 16.18 -6.31 3.12
N PRO A 182 15.82 -6.43 1.82
CA PRO A 182 16.67 -5.94 0.74
C PRO A 182 16.80 -4.41 0.76
N LYS A 183 17.94 -3.92 0.28
CA LYS A 183 18.15 -2.47 0.06
C LYS A 183 17.02 -1.86 -0.77
N GLY A 184 16.64 -0.63 -0.45
CA GLY A 184 15.56 0.11 -1.06
C GLY A 184 14.18 -0.23 -0.51
N PHE A 185 14.11 -1.14 0.47
CA PHE A 185 12.89 -1.42 1.22
C PHE A 185 13.07 -1.21 2.72
N GLY A 186 12.12 -0.50 3.31
CA GLY A 186 11.90 -0.41 4.74
C GLY A 186 10.80 -1.37 5.16
N VAL A 187 10.75 -1.68 6.44
CA VAL A 187 9.71 -2.54 7.03
C VAL A 187 9.23 -1.96 8.34
N ILE A 188 7.91 -1.95 8.54
CA ILE A 188 7.29 -1.67 9.84
C ILE A 188 6.76 -2.98 10.42
N VAL A 189 7.20 -3.31 11.64
CA VAL A 189 6.77 -4.51 12.36
C VAL A 189 5.54 -4.18 13.20
N ARG A 190 4.45 -4.90 12.95
CA ARG A 190 3.17 -4.77 13.65
C ARG A 190 3.21 -5.48 14.99
N THR A 191 2.30 -5.11 15.88
CA THR A 191 2.20 -5.72 17.22
C THR A 191 1.98 -7.23 17.17
N VAL A 192 1.23 -7.72 16.19
CA VAL A 192 0.91 -9.16 16.02
C VAL A 192 2.16 -9.99 15.66
N ALA A 193 3.27 -9.34 15.30
CA ALA A 193 4.55 -9.99 15.04
C ALA A 193 5.33 -10.37 16.31
N GLU A 194 4.89 -9.91 17.48
CA GLU A 194 5.54 -10.18 18.76
C GLU A 194 5.65 -11.70 18.99
N ASN A 195 6.86 -12.17 19.35
CA ASN A 195 7.22 -13.56 19.56
C ASN A 195 7.12 -14.46 18.31
N LYS A 196 6.91 -13.90 17.11
CA LYS A 196 6.86 -14.70 15.89
C LYS A 196 8.21 -15.24 15.47
N LYS A 197 8.19 -16.45 14.91
CA LYS A 197 9.40 -17.14 14.43
C LYS A 197 9.93 -16.45 13.19
N VAL A 198 11.24 -16.58 12.99
CA VAL A 198 11.95 -16.01 11.83
C VAL A 198 11.31 -16.43 10.52
N GLU A 199 10.99 -17.72 10.39
CA GLU A 199 10.40 -18.31 9.20
C GLU A 199 9.06 -17.67 8.82
N GLU A 200 8.17 -17.39 9.78
CA GLU A 200 6.88 -16.72 9.51
C GLU A 200 7.09 -15.32 8.95
N LEU A 201 8.04 -14.57 9.51
CA LEU A 201 8.33 -13.19 9.08
C LEU A 201 9.05 -13.14 7.73
N ASP A 202 9.98 -14.06 7.48
CA ASP A 202 10.69 -14.18 6.21
C ASP A 202 9.74 -14.59 5.06
N ASN A 203 8.86 -15.56 5.33
CA ASN A 203 7.85 -15.98 4.36
C ASN A 203 6.89 -14.82 4.02
N GLU A 204 6.42 -14.07 5.02
CA GLU A 204 5.57 -12.91 4.74
C GLU A 204 6.32 -11.82 3.99
N LEU A 205 7.57 -11.51 4.35
CA LEU A 205 8.40 -10.53 3.64
C LEU A 205 8.55 -10.89 2.16
N LYS A 206 8.81 -12.17 1.84
CA LYS A 206 8.87 -12.66 0.45
C LYS A 206 7.56 -12.45 -0.30
N VAL A 207 6.41 -12.69 0.35
CA VAL A 207 5.10 -12.42 -0.24
C VAL A 207 4.92 -10.94 -0.54
N LEU A 208 5.28 -10.05 0.39
CA LEU A 208 5.17 -8.60 0.20
C LEU A 208 6.10 -8.09 -0.91
N LEU A 209 7.32 -8.59 -0.97
CA LEU A 209 8.28 -8.27 -2.05
C LEU A 209 7.76 -8.74 -3.40
N LYS A 210 7.18 -9.95 -3.47
CA LYS A 210 6.55 -10.44 -4.70
C LYS A 210 5.39 -9.55 -5.15
N ARG A 211 4.53 -9.11 -4.22
CA ARG A 211 3.44 -8.16 -4.54
C ARG A 211 3.97 -6.86 -5.13
N TRP A 212 5.06 -6.32 -4.58
CA TRP A 212 5.73 -5.16 -5.15
C TRP A 212 6.27 -5.43 -6.56
N ASP A 213 6.94 -6.56 -6.77
CA ASP A 213 7.48 -6.94 -8.09
C ASP A 213 6.35 -7.11 -9.12
N ASP A 214 5.24 -7.76 -8.75
CA ASP A 214 4.06 -7.91 -9.61
C ASP A 214 3.47 -6.53 -9.97
N MET A 215 3.42 -5.59 -9.02
CA MET A 215 2.98 -4.22 -9.23
C MET A 215 3.91 -3.47 -10.22
N VAL A 216 5.22 -3.61 -10.06
CA VAL A 216 6.23 -3.03 -10.97
C VAL A 216 6.08 -3.62 -12.37
N GLN A 217 5.90 -4.93 -12.51
CA GLN A 217 5.68 -5.59 -13.80
C GLN A 217 4.43 -5.05 -14.49
N LYS A 218 3.34 -4.85 -13.74
CA LYS A 218 2.12 -4.24 -14.27
C LYS A 218 2.38 -2.83 -14.77
N LEU A 219 3.06 -1.98 -14.00
CA LEU A 219 3.42 -0.61 -14.41
C LEU A 219 4.27 -0.53 -15.68
N GLN A 220 5.00 -1.58 -16.04
CA GLN A 220 5.80 -1.63 -17.27
C GLN A 220 5.02 -2.04 -18.51
N GLN A 221 3.78 -2.51 -18.37
CA GLN A 221 2.99 -2.94 -19.51
C GLN A 221 2.66 -1.73 -20.41
N PRO A 222 2.93 -1.79 -21.74
CA PRO A 222 2.71 -0.65 -22.65
C PRO A 222 1.25 -0.16 -22.73
N SER A 223 0.30 -1.01 -22.36
CA SER A 223 -1.14 -0.71 -22.32
C SER A 223 -1.55 0.12 -21.10
N ILE A 224 -0.74 0.15 -20.05
CA ILE A 224 -1.09 0.83 -18.80
C ILE A 224 -0.93 2.35 -18.97
N LYS A 225 -2.02 3.07 -18.73
CA LYS A 225 -2.11 4.53 -18.77
C LYS A 225 -2.99 4.99 -17.61
N ALA A 226 -2.72 6.19 -17.08
CA ALA A 226 -3.60 6.78 -16.08
C ALA A 226 -4.97 7.18 -16.67
N PRO A 227 -6.08 7.09 -15.89
CA PRO A 227 -6.17 6.52 -14.56
C PRO A 227 -6.32 4.98 -14.57
N GLN A 228 -5.56 4.27 -13.72
CA GLN A 228 -5.62 2.81 -13.65
C GLN A 228 -5.32 2.26 -12.26
N LEU A 229 -6.12 1.30 -11.79
CA LEU A 229 -5.82 0.50 -10.60
C LEU A 229 -4.61 -0.40 -10.87
N ILE A 230 -3.56 -0.25 -10.07
CA ILE A 230 -2.31 -0.99 -10.20
C ILE A 230 -2.26 -2.13 -9.18
N PHE A 231 -2.55 -1.85 -7.92
CA PHE A 231 -2.63 -2.85 -6.86
C PHE A 231 -3.94 -2.66 -6.11
N GLU A 232 -4.70 -3.74 -6.01
CA GLU A 232 -5.90 -3.82 -5.19
C GLU A 232 -5.48 -4.35 -3.83
N GLU A 233 -5.73 -3.58 -2.77
CA GLU A 233 -5.55 -4.10 -1.43
C GLU A 233 -6.57 -5.22 -1.22
N THR A 234 -6.11 -6.34 -0.68
CA THR A 234 -6.96 -7.51 -0.49
C THR A 234 -8.10 -7.13 0.45
N SER A 235 -9.27 -6.92 -0.16
CA SER A 235 -10.46 -6.30 0.41
C SER A 235 -10.86 -6.92 1.75
N ARG A 236 -11.57 -6.11 2.54
CA ARG A 236 -12.11 -6.25 3.90
C ARG A 236 -12.31 -7.66 4.46
N THR A 237 -12.55 -8.69 3.64
CA THR A 237 -12.49 -10.11 4.01
C THR A 237 -11.26 -10.51 4.83
N VAL A 238 -10.05 -10.11 4.43
CA VAL A 238 -8.82 -10.47 5.19
C VAL A 238 -8.74 -9.68 6.50
N VAL A 239 -9.28 -8.46 6.51
CA VAL A 239 -9.37 -7.60 7.71
C VAL A 239 -10.41 -8.15 8.70
N LEU A 240 -11.56 -8.61 8.22
CA LEU A 240 -12.60 -9.29 9.00
C LEU A 240 -12.08 -10.62 9.54
N LEU A 241 -11.43 -11.42 8.70
CA LEU A 241 -10.72 -12.63 9.12
C LEU A 241 -9.66 -12.34 10.20
N ARG A 242 -8.90 -11.25 10.02
CA ARG A 242 -7.92 -10.78 11.00
C ARG A 242 -8.60 -10.43 12.31
N ASP A 243 -9.72 -9.72 12.30
CA ASP A 243 -10.39 -9.24 13.51
C ASP A 243 -11.14 -10.36 14.23
N LEU A 244 -11.78 -11.28 13.50
CA LEU A 244 -12.47 -12.45 14.04
C LEU A 244 -11.50 -13.48 14.63
N LEU A 245 -10.37 -13.76 13.95
CA LEU A 245 -9.40 -14.75 14.41
C LEU A 245 -8.40 -14.22 15.45
N ASN A 246 -8.38 -12.92 15.73
CA ASN A 246 -7.56 -12.32 16.80
C ASN A 246 -8.37 -12.07 18.08
N ALA A 247 -9.66 -12.39 18.12
CA ALA A 247 -10.52 -12.25 19.30
C ALA A 247 -10.39 -13.42 20.31
N SER A 248 -9.25 -14.12 20.31
CA SER A 248 -8.97 -15.27 21.18
C SER A 248 -7.68 -15.07 21.97
#